data_AF-A0A6C0CWA7-F1
#
_entry.id   AF-A0A6C0CWA7-F1
#
_cell.length_a   1.000
_cell.length_b   1.000
_cell.length_c   1.000
_cell.angle_alpha   90.00
_cell.angle_beta   90.00
_cell.angle_gamma   90.00
#
_symmetry.space_group_name_H-M   'P 1'
#
loop_
_entity.id
_entity.type
_entity.pdbx_description
1 polymer ?
#
loop_
_entity_poly.entity_id
_entity_poly.type
_entity_poly.pdbx_seq_one_letter_code
_entity_poly.pdbx_strand_id
1 'polypeptide(L)'
;MASPIDYTSKIQTLKDQFYPILTDYKQAFVNTNKYPDVGEYQTIYASSKTNLDSALTGIFSTRTSIETNLETLKDKLLDLDKKITYEKSLNTKLNKQYGQLSGNSNSSDVMLDDSKNLYQTQYVANVTLFIGIFLLTGVMYKVFKQTPIDVVASGVKMPSIKR
;
A
#
# COMPACT_ATOMS: atom_id res chain seq x y z
N MET A 1 -2.91 -17.32 25.19
CA MET A 1 -3.23 -16.69 23.89
C MET A 1 -4.04 -15.45 24.20
N ALA A 2 -3.60 -14.26 23.77
CA ALA A 2 -4.36 -13.03 24.01
C ALA A 2 -5.69 -13.10 23.26
N SER A 3 -6.80 -12.79 23.94
CA SER A 3 -8.13 -12.76 23.33
C SER A 3 -8.16 -11.74 22.19
N PRO A 4 -8.85 -12.00 21.06
CA PRO A 4 -8.97 -11.03 19.99
C PRO A 4 -9.57 -9.72 20.53
N ILE A 5 -8.90 -8.60 20.30
CA ILE A 5 -9.46 -7.29 20.63
C ILE A 5 -10.64 -7.05 19.69
N ASP A 6 -11.84 -6.98 20.24
CA ASP A 6 -13.05 -6.64 19.49
C ASP A 6 -13.09 -5.13 19.22
N TYR A 7 -12.43 -4.72 18.14
CA TYR A 7 -12.45 -3.34 17.65
C TYR A 7 -13.83 -2.94 17.14
N THR A 8 -14.63 -3.88 16.63
CA THR A 8 -15.96 -3.60 16.09
C THR A 8 -16.86 -3.05 17.18
N SER A 9 -16.94 -3.72 18.32
CA SER A 9 -17.74 -3.27 19.46
C SER A 9 -17.26 -1.92 20.01
N LYS A 10 -15.94 -1.71 20.11
CA LYS A 10 -15.37 -0.42 20.55
C LYS A 10 -15.70 0.73 19.60
N ILE A 11 -15.53 0.53 18.30
CA ILE A 11 -15.84 1.53 17.27
C ILE A 11 -17.34 1.85 17.30
N GLN A 12 -18.19 0.82 17.40
CA GLN A 12 -19.63 0.99 17.44
C GLN A 12 -20.05 1.80 18.67
N THR A 13 -19.51 1.48 19.84
CA THR A 13 -19.77 2.23 21.09
C THR A 13 -19.37 3.70 20.95
N LEU A 14 -18.16 3.98 20.43
CA LEU A 14 -17.68 5.35 20.22
C LEU A 14 -18.58 6.11 19.22
N LYS A 15 -18.99 5.45 18.14
CA LYS A 15 -19.89 6.03 17.14
C LYS A 15 -21.25 6.40 17.73
N ASP A 16 -21.83 5.50 18.52
CA ASP A 16 -23.15 5.69 19.12
C ASP A 16 -23.14 6.78 20.20
N GLN A 17 -22.03 6.93 20.91
CA GLN A 17 -21.86 7.95 21.96
C GLN A 17 -21.46 9.34 21.42
N PHE A 18 -20.73 9.40 20.30
CA PHE A 18 -20.14 10.66 19.83
C PHE A 18 -21.18 11.71 19.46
N TYR A 19 -22.25 11.34 18.74
CA TYR A 19 -23.28 12.28 18.31
C TYR A 19 -24.08 12.88 19.48
N PRO A 20 -24.57 12.10 20.46
CA PRO A 20 -25.14 12.63 21.69
C PRO A 20 -24.20 13.59 22.41
N ILE A 21 -22.95 13.20 22.66
CA ILE A 21 -21.96 14.03 23.36
C ILE A 21 -21.71 15.35 22.63
N LEU A 22 -21.61 15.32 21.29
CA LEU A 22 -21.43 16.51 20.47
C LEU A 22 -22.65 17.45 20.55
N THR A 23 -23.84 16.87 20.62
CA THR A 23 -25.10 17.64 20.73
C THR A 23 -25.17 18.34 22.08
N ASP A 24 -24.88 17.62 23.16
CA ASP A 24 -24.84 18.16 24.52
C ASP A 24 -23.81 19.29 24.64
N TYR A 25 -22.61 19.09 24.09
CA TYR A 25 -21.57 20.11 24.04
C TYR A 25 -22.03 21.38 23.32
N LYS A 26 -22.65 21.25 22.14
CA LYS A 26 -23.16 22.40 21.37
C LYS A 26 -24.22 23.16 22.16
N GLN A 27 -25.16 22.46 22.78
CA GLN A 27 -26.22 23.10 23.55
C GLN A 27 -25.67 23.80 24.78
N ALA A 28 -24.76 23.15 25.51
CA ALA A 28 -24.10 23.74 26.67
C ALA A 28 -23.31 25.00 26.28
N PHE A 29 -22.56 24.95 25.17
CA PHE A 29 -21.83 26.10 24.64
C PHE A 29 -22.77 27.28 24.35
N VAL A 30 -23.89 27.06 23.66
CA VAL A 30 -24.86 28.12 23.37
C VAL A 30 -25.44 28.71 24.66
N ASN A 31 -25.83 27.87 25.61
CA ASN A 31 -26.43 28.33 26.87
C ASN A 31 -25.45 29.17 27.70
N THR A 32 -24.19 28.74 27.82
CA THR A 32 -23.15 29.49 28.55
C THR A 32 -22.89 30.85 27.92
N ASN A 33 -22.87 30.95 26.58
CA ASN A 33 -22.65 32.22 25.90
C ASN A 33 -23.88 33.14 25.94
N LYS A 34 -25.10 32.57 25.95
CA LYS A 34 -26.34 33.36 26.00
C LYS A 34 -26.64 33.90 27.41
N TYR A 35 -26.26 33.15 28.45
CA TYR A 35 -26.55 33.49 29.85
C TYR A 35 -25.26 33.36 30.70
N PRO A 36 -24.29 34.28 30.52
CA PRO A 36 -22.95 34.15 31.11
C PRO A 36 -22.95 34.21 32.64
N ASP A 37 -23.95 34.88 33.23
CA ASP A 37 -24.06 35.09 34.68
C ASP A 37 -24.64 33.89 35.44
N VAL A 38 -25.14 32.88 34.71
CA VAL A 38 -25.71 31.65 35.30
C VAL A 38 -24.60 30.60 35.45
N GLY A 39 -24.07 30.45 36.67
CA GLY A 39 -22.98 29.52 36.98
C GLY A 39 -23.28 28.04 36.66
N GLU A 40 -24.56 27.63 36.69
CA GLU A 40 -24.99 26.29 36.31
C GLU A 40 -24.62 25.96 34.85
N TYR A 41 -24.82 26.90 33.92
CA TYR A 41 -24.47 26.69 32.52
C TYR A 41 -22.96 26.60 32.31
N GLN A 42 -22.14 27.28 33.10
CA GLN A 42 -20.68 27.12 33.06
C GLN A 42 -20.27 25.69 33.48
N THR A 43 -20.93 25.15 34.52
CA THR A 43 -20.69 23.79 35.01
C THR A 43 -21.08 22.74 33.98
N ILE A 44 -22.28 22.87 33.37
CA ILE A 44 -22.74 21.96 32.32
C ILE A 44 -21.81 21.99 31.11
N TYR A 45 -21.34 23.18 30.72
CA TYR A 45 -20.37 23.31 29.64
C TYR A 45 -19.04 22.63 29.94
N ALA A 46 -18.46 22.84 31.13
CA ALA A 46 -17.23 22.17 31.52
C ALA A 46 -17.36 20.63 31.50
N SER A 47 -18.49 20.10 31.97
CA SER A 47 -18.78 18.67 31.94
C SER A 47 -18.92 18.13 30.51
N SER A 48 -19.75 18.78 29.68
CA SER A 48 -19.95 18.37 28.28
C SER A 48 -18.66 18.44 27.45
N LYS A 49 -17.80 19.43 27.70
CA LYS A 49 -16.47 19.54 27.09
C LYS A 49 -15.57 18.37 27.49
N THR A 50 -15.53 18.04 28.77
CA THR A 50 -14.75 16.89 29.27
C THR A 50 -15.21 15.57 28.64
N ASN A 51 -16.51 15.40 28.45
CA ASN A 51 -17.08 14.22 27.80
C ASN A 51 -16.66 14.14 26.33
N LEU A 52 -16.68 15.27 25.61
CA LEU A 52 -16.23 15.35 24.21
C LEU A 52 -14.74 15.04 24.08
N ASP A 53 -13.91 15.63 24.94
CA ASP A 53 -12.46 15.38 24.96
C ASP A 53 -12.15 13.90 25.26
N SER A 54 -12.91 13.28 26.16
CA SER A 54 -12.81 11.85 26.47
C SER A 54 -13.19 10.97 25.27
N ALA A 55 -14.29 11.30 24.57
CA ALA A 55 -14.69 10.58 23.37
C ALA A 55 -13.65 10.68 22.25
N LEU A 56 -13.10 11.88 22.02
CA LEU A 56 -12.02 12.11 21.05
C LEU A 56 -10.77 11.30 21.41
N THR A 57 -10.36 11.31 22.68
CA THR A 57 -9.23 10.51 23.16
C THR A 57 -9.46 9.01 22.93
N GLY A 58 -10.67 8.53 23.20
CA GLY A 58 -11.07 7.14 22.93
C GLY A 58 -10.97 6.76 21.45
N ILE A 59 -11.39 7.65 20.55
CA ILE A 59 -11.26 7.48 19.09
C ILE A 59 -9.77 7.39 18.69
N PHE A 60 -8.93 8.34 19.14
CA PHE A 60 -7.51 8.34 18.81
C PHE A 60 -6.79 7.11 19.35
N SER A 61 -7.04 6.73 20.61
CA SER A 61 -6.43 5.55 21.22
C SER A 61 -6.83 4.25 20.48
N THR A 62 -8.10 4.14 20.09
CA THR A 62 -8.60 3.00 19.32
C THR A 62 -7.92 2.93 17.95
N ARG A 63 -7.82 4.07 17.25
CA ARG A 63 -7.12 4.17 15.96
C ARG A 63 -5.66 3.75 16.08
N THR A 64 -4.92 4.33 17.02
CA THR A 64 -3.50 4.00 17.24
C THR A 64 -3.32 2.52 17.53
N SER A 65 -4.20 1.94 18.37
CA SER A 65 -4.15 0.51 18.69
C SER A 65 -4.37 -0.37 17.45
N ILE A 66 -5.27 0.02 16.53
CA ILE A 66 -5.49 -0.68 15.27
C ILE A 66 -4.24 -0.58 14.38
N GLU A 67 -3.69 0.62 14.22
CA GLU A 67 -2.50 0.87 13.40
C GLU A 67 -1.30 0.03 13.89
N THR A 68 -1.01 0.05 15.20
CA THR A 68 0.08 -0.75 15.80
C THR A 68 -0.13 -2.26 15.60
N ASN A 69 -1.37 -2.74 15.71
CA ASN A 69 -1.66 -4.17 15.51
C ASN A 69 -1.56 -4.58 14.04
N LEU A 70 -1.94 -3.72 13.10
CA LEU A 70 -1.74 -3.96 11.66
C LEU A 70 -0.25 -4.01 11.31
N GLU A 71 0.56 -3.12 11.87
CA GLU A 71 2.01 -3.13 11.68
C GLU A 71 2.63 -4.42 12.24
N THR A 72 2.26 -4.81 13.46
CA THR A 72 2.71 -6.07 14.06
C THR A 72 2.30 -7.29 13.24
N LEU A 73 1.08 -7.29 12.68
CA LEU A 73 0.59 -8.37 11.83
C LEU A 73 1.38 -8.44 10.51
N LYS A 74 1.64 -7.30 9.88
CA LYS A 74 2.46 -7.19 8.68
C LYS A 74 3.86 -7.76 8.92
N ASP A 75 4.51 -7.40 10.03
CA ASP A 75 5.85 -7.90 10.34
C ASP A 75 5.87 -9.41 10.56
N LYS A 76 4.86 -9.96 11.24
CA LYS A 76 4.69 -11.42 11.41
C LYS A 76 4.45 -12.12 10.08
N LEU A 77 3.67 -11.52 9.16
CA LEU A 77 3.46 -12.07 7.82
C LEU A 77 4.76 -12.09 7.02
N LEU A 78 5.57 -11.02 7.09
CA LEU A 78 6.88 -10.97 6.43
C LEU A 78 7.86 -12.01 7.01
N ASP A 79 7.85 -12.23 8.32
CA ASP A 79 8.66 -13.28 8.96
C ASP A 79 8.20 -14.69 8.54
N LEU A 80 6.89 -14.93 8.51
CA LEU A 80 6.34 -16.21 8.03
C LEU A 80 6.67 -16.47 6.56
N ASP A 81 6.57 -15.46 5.69
CA ASP A 81 6.91 -15.60 4.28
C ASP A 81 8.38 -15.95 4.06
N LYS A 82 9.29 -15.31 4.82
CA LYS A 82 10.71 -15.67 4.84
C LYS A 82 10.93 -17.12 5.28
N LYS A 83 10.26 -17.56 6.35
CA LYS A 83 10.34 -18.94 6.84
C LYS A 83 9.80 -19.95 5.82
N ILE A 84 8.65 -19.66 5.21
CA ILE A 84 8.07 -20.51 4.15
C ILE A 84 9.02 -20.62 2.97
N THR A 85 9.62 -19.51 2.54
CA THR A 85 10.59 -19.50 1.44
C THR A 85 11.84 -20.31 1.77
N TYR A 86 12.35 -20.19 3.01
CA TYR A 86 13.47 -20.98 3.49
C TYR A 86 13.15 -22.48 3.53
N GLU A 87 12.01 -22.87 4.11
CA GLU A 87 11.56 -24.27 4.18
C GLU A 87 11.35 -24.88 2.80
N LYS A 88 10.78 -24.12 1.84
CA LYS A 88 10.65 -24.56 0.44
C LYS A 88 12.02 -24.80 -0.22
N SER A 89 12.97 -23.90 0.00
CA SER A 89 14.34 -24.06 -0.49
C SER A 89 15.02 -25.28 0.10
N LEU A 90 14.87 -25.50 1.42
CA LEU A 90 15.41 -26.65 2.11
C LEU A 90 14.78 -27.96 1.62
N ASN A 91 13.46 -28.01 1.48
CA ASN A 91 12.73 -29.15 0.94
C ASN A 91 13.20 -29.49 -0.49
N THR A 92 13.37 -28.47 -1.33
CA THR A 92 13.91 -28.65 -2.69
C THR A 92 15.31 -29.26 -2.68
N LYS A 93 16.19 -28.78 -1.78
CA LYS A 93 17.55 -29.34 -1.62
C LYS A 93 17.52 -30.79 -1.14
N LEU A 94 16.72 -31.08 -0.12
CA LEU A 94 16.58 -32.43 0.44
C LEU A 94 15.99 -33.41 -0.59
N ASN A 95 14.99 -33.00 -1.37
CA ASN A 95 14.46 -33.82 -2.46
C ASN A 95 15.49 -34.07 -3.56
N LYS A 96 16.31 -33.08 -3.93
CA LYS A 96 17.42 -33.27 -4.89
C LYS A 96 18.45 -34.26 -4.35
N GLN A 97 18.85 -34.15 -3.08
CA GLN A 97 19.79 -35.09 -2.45
C GLN A 97 19.19 -36.49 -2.32
N TYR A 98 17.94 -36.60 -1.88
CA TYR A 98 17.23 -37.86 -1.78
C TYR A 98 17.09 -38.55 -3.13
N GLY A 99 16.74 -37.81 -4.20
CA GLY A 99 16.67 -38.33 -5.56
C GLY A 99 18.02 -38.83 -6.09
N GLN A 100 19.12 -38.17 -5.74
CA GLN A 100 20.49 -38.62 -6.07
C GLN A 100 20.89 -39.89 -5.31
N LEU A 101 20.55 -40.00 -4.02
CA LEU A 101 20.84 -41.18 -3.19
C LEU A 101 19.93 -42.38 -3.49
N SER A 102 18.66 -42.12 -3.80
CA SER A 102 17.64 -43.13 -4.03
C SER A 102 17.78 -43.82 -5.40
N GLY A 103 18.67 -43.35 -6.28
CA GLY A 103 18.86 -43.90 -7.62
C GLY A 103 17.59 -43.92 -8.49
N ASN A 104 16.58 -43.12 -8.12
CA ASN A 104 15.22 -43.26 -8.64
C ASN A 104 14.89 -42.14 -9.65
N SER A 105 14.14 -42.51 -10.68
CA SER A 105 13.82 -41.74 -11.90
C SER A 105 13.13 -40.38 -11.69
N ASN A 106 12.64 -40.06 -10.48
CA ASN A 106 12.00 -38.79 -10.14
C ASN A 106 12.94 -37.56 -10.14
N SER A 107 14.27 -37.74 -10.12
CA SER A 107 15.20 -36.61 -10.30
C SER A 107 15.07 -35.96 -11.68
N SER A 108 14.70 -36.77 -12.69
CA SER A 108 14.50 -36.29 -14.07
C SER A 108 13.26 -35.41 -14.20
N ASP A 109 12.19 -35.69 -13.45
CA ASP A 109 10.96 -34.88 -13.48
C ASP A 109 11.16 -33.49 -12.87
N VAL A 110 11.90 -33.41 -11.76
CA VAL A 110 12.26 -32.11 -11.15
C VAL A 110 13.21 -31.32 -12.04
N MET A 111 14.18 -31.99 -12.70
CA MET A 111 15.02 -31.34 -13.71
C MET A 111 14.23 -30.89 -14.94
N LEU A 112 13.23 -31.66 -15.37
CA LEU A 112 12.37 -31.30 -16.49
C LEU A 112 11.52 -30.08 -16.18
N ASP A 113 11.00 -29.96 -14.96
CA ASP A 113 10.20 -28.80 -14.55
C ASP A 113 11.05 -27.54 -14.36
N ASP A 114 12.23 -27.66 -13.71
CA ASP A 114 13.23 -26.57 -13.63
C ASP A 114 13.66 -26.13 -15.05
N SER A 115 13.88 -27.09 -15.96
CA SER A 115 14.24 -26.79 -17.36
C SER A 115 13.10 -26.08 -18.10
N LYS A 116 11.86 -26.53 -17.96
CA LYS A 116 10.69 -25.89 -18.58
C LYS A 116 10.51 -24.45 -18.11
N ASN A 117 10.65 -24.20 -16.80
CA ASN A 117 10.57 -22.85 -16.24
C ASN A 117 11.71 -21.94 -16.76
N LEU A 118 12.93 -22.48 -16.87
CA LEU A 118 14.06 -21.75 -17.48
C LEU A 118 13.76 -21.37 -18.94
N TYR A 119 13.24 -22.32 -19.73
CA TYR A 119 12.89 -22.08 -21.12
C TYR A 119 11.79 -21.02 -21.27
N GLN A 120 10.74 -21.06 -20.44
CA GLN A 120 9.68 -20.06 -20.46
C GLN A 120 10.20 -18.66 -20.10
N THR A 121 11.05 -18.58 -19.07
CA THR A 121 11.66 -17.32 -18.64
C THR A 121 12.53 -16.72 -19.74
N GLN A 122 13.36 -17.55 -20.40
CA GLN A 122 14.21 -17.11 -21.51
C GLN A 122 13.38 -16.70 -22.74
N TYR A 123 12.28 -17.41 -23.03
CA TYR A 123 11.38 -17.06 -24.12
C TYR A 123 10.74 -15.69 -23.92
N VAL A 124 10.19 -15.41 -22.73
CA VAL A 124 9.59 -14.11 -22.41
C VAL A 124 10.63 -12.99 -22.47
N ALA A 125 11.84 -13.23 -21.96
CA ALA A 125 12.93 -12.27 -22.03
C ALA A 125 13.31 -11.94 -23.48
N ASN A 126 13.44 -12.96 -24.34
CA ASN A 126 13.79 -12.78 -25.75
C ASN A 126 12.69 -12.06 -26.53
N VAL A 127 11.41 -12.36 -26.29
CA VAL A 127 10.27 -11.67 -26.92
C VAL A 127 10.21 -10.20 -26.48
N THR A 128 10.40 -9.94 -25.19
CA THR A 128 10.42 -8.58 -24.65
C THR A 128 11.56 -7.76 -25.24
N LEU A 129 12.74 -8.36 -25.38
CA LEU A 129 13.91 -7.73 -26.00
C LEU A 129 13.67 -7.42 -27.49
N PHE A 130 13.03 -8.33 -28.22
CA PHE A 130 12.65 -8.11 -29.61
C PHE A 130 11.70 -6.91 -29.74
N ILE A 131 10.63 -6.86 -28.94
CA ILE A 131 9.69 -5.73 -28.93
C ILE A 131 10.41 -4.41 -28.54
N GLY A 132 11.31 -4.47 -27.56
CA GLY A 132 12.11 -3.33 -27.14
C GLY A 132 12.97 -2.74 -28.26
N ILE A 133 13.61 -3.59 -29.08
CA ILE A 133 14.38 -3.14 -30.24
C ILE A 133 13.46 -2.42 -31.25
N PHE A 134 12.30 -3.00 -31.59
CA PHE A 134 11.37 -2.36 -32.53
C PHE A 134 10.83 -1.01 -32.03
N LEU A 135 10.54 -0.89 -30.74
CA LEU A 135 10.14 0.39 -30.14
C LEU A 135 11.26 1.43 -30.21
N LEU A 136 12.49 1.06 -29.84
CA LEU A 136 13.65 1.95 -29.90
C LEU A 136 13.92 2.41 -31.34
N THR A 137 13.91 1.50 -32.30
CA THR A 137 14.07 1.82 -33.72
C THR A 137 12.93 2.71 -34.22
N GLY A 138 11.69 2.47 -33.80
CA GLY A 138 10.54 3.30 -34.15
C GLY A 138 10.61 4.72 -33.59
N VAL A 139 11.07 4.87 -32.34
CA VAL A 139 11.29 6.18 -31.70
C VAL A 139 12.42 6.93 -32.41
N MET A 140 13.56 6.26 -32.66
CA MET A 140 14.68 6.83 -33.42
C MET A 140 14.20 7.29 -34.81
N TYR A 141 13.47 6.45 -35.53
CA TYR A 141 12.92 6.80 -36.83
C TYR A 141 12.00 8.03 -36.76
N LYS A 142 11.12 8.11 -35.77
CA LYS A 142 10.21 9.26 -35.59
C LYS A 142 10.96 10.56 -35.26
N VAL A 143 12.00 10.48 -34.43
CA VAL A 143 12.79 11.65 -34.01
C VAL A 143 13.70 12.15 -35.13
N PHE A 144 14.32 11.25 -35.90
CA PHE A 144 15.28 11.61 -36.94
C PHE A 144 14.68 11.79 -38.34
N LYS A 145 13.39 11.49 -38.56
CA LYS A 145 12.69 11.77 -39.84
C LYS A 145 12.18 13.21 -39.96
N GLN A 146 12.27 14.05 -38.93
CA GLN A 146 12.02 15.49 -39.10
C GLN A 146 13.17 16.12 -39.91
N THR A 147 12.92 16.34 -41.20
CA THR A 147 13.80 17.09 -42.10
C THR A 147 13.41 18.56 -42.11
N PRO A 148 14.35 19.49 -42.38
CA PRO A 148 14.18 20.95 -42.19
C PRO A 148 13.30 21.63 -43.25
N ILE A 149 12.20 21.00 -43.66
CA ILE A 149 11.23 21.57 -44.61
C ILE A 149 9.95 22.02 -43.87
N ASP A 150 9.65 21.47 -42.69
CA ASP A 150 8.48 21.89 -41.89
C ASP A 150 8.69 23.19 -41.08
N VAL A 151 9.94 23.70 -41.00
CA VAL A 151 10.24 24.98 -40.33
C VAL A 151 9.92 26.18 -41.23
N VAL A 152 9.85 26.00 -42.56
CA VAL A 152 9.52 27.08 -43.50
C VAL A 152 8.01 27.33 -43.58
N ALA A 153 7.18 26.33 -43.27
CA ALA A 153 5.72 26.47 -43.27
C ALA A 153 5.16 27.18 -42.01
N SER A 154 5.97 27.39 -40.97
CA SER A 154 5.55 28.03 -39.71
C SER A 154 5.90 29.53 -39.61
N GLY A 155 6.34 30.16 -40.72
CA GLY A 155 6.46 31.61 -40.81
C GLY A 155 7.59 32.25 -39.99
N VAL A 156 8.53 31.46 -39.46
CA VAL A 156 9.68 31.99 -38.71
C VAL A 156 10.81 32.34 -39.70
N LYS A 157 11.12 33.63 -39.81
CA LYS A 157 12.26 34.12 -40.62
C LYS A 157 13.58 33.61 -40.04
N MET A 158 14.36 32.89 -40.83
CA MET A 158 15.75 32.57 -40.49
C MET A 158 16.64 33.82 -40.60
N PRO A 159 17.62 34.02 -39.71
CA PRO A 159 18.57 35.11 -39.82
C PRO A 159 19.53 34.87 -41.00
N SER A 160 19.73 35.89 -41.83
CA SER A 160 20.65 35.84 -42.96
C SER A 160 22.10 35.86 -42.47
N ILE A 161 22.86 34.81 -42.77
CA ILE A 161 24.31 34.80 -42.59
C ILE A 161 24.92 35.41 -43.86
N LYS A 162 25.45 36.64 -43.76
CA LYS A 162 26.34 37.19 -44.79
C LYS A 162 27.68 36.46 -44.68
N ARG A 163 28.17 36.03 -45.84
CA ARG A 163 29.50 35.41 -46.03
C ARG A 163 30.62 36.29 -45.48
#